data_AF-A0A7C3M7I5-F1
#
_entry.id   AF-A0A7C3M7I5-F1
#
_cell.length_a   1.000
_cell.length_b   1.000
_cell.length_c   1.000
_cell.angle_alpha   90.00
_cell.angle_beta   90.00
_cell.angle_gamma   90.00
#
_symmetry.space_group_name_H-M   'P 1'
#
loop_
_entity.id
_entity.type
_entity.pdbx_description
1 polymer ?
#
loop_
_entity_poly.entity_id
_entity_poly.type
_entity_poly.pdbx_seq_one_letter_code
_entity_poly.pdbx_strand_id
1 'polypeptide(L)'
;MKQQYQSYEQTCNFLQDCVKKYPDLISIESIGKTWENRDIMLATISLNVENAHLKPALLYTGTIHAREWIGNELAVNFIEYLLKNYSSNPKVLQTLTKNTLYIVPCLNPDGFEYSRSHFSFWRKNRRDNGDGTFGVDLNRNFSVGYGKSSNTASNVYSGPEPF
;
A
#
# COMPACT_ATOMS: atom_id res chain seq x y z
N MET A 1 -15.56 14.34 16.65
CA MET A 1 -14.21 14.60 16.09
C MET A 1 -14.28 14.39 14.59
N LYS A 2 -13.71 15.29 13.76
CA LYS A 2 -13.61 15.06 12.32
C LYS A 2 -12.60 13.95 12.06
N GLN A 3 -12.99 12.91 11.33
CA GLN A 3 -12.05 11.92 10.85
C GLN A 3 -11.18 12.57 9.77
N GLN A 4 -9.87 12.72 10.03
CA GLN A 4 -8.95 13.42 9.12
C GLN A 4 -8.26 12.47 8.12
N TYR A 5 -8.15 11.18 8.46
CA TYR A 5 -7.51 10.13 7.66
C TYR A 5 -8.35 8.85 7.66
N GLN A 6 -8.40 8.15 6.54
CA GLN A 6 -9.13 6.90 6.33
C GLN A 6 -8.51 5.76 7.14
N SER A 7 -9.33 4.80 7.56
CA SER A 7 -8.85 3.50 8.02
C SER A 7 -8.43 2.64 6.83
N TYR A 8 -7.68 1.57 7.08
CA TYR A 8 -7.36 0.59 6.07
C TYR A 8 -8.61 -0.11 5.55
N GLU A 9 -9.58 -0.38 6.44
CA GLU A 9 -10.89 -0.89 6.05
C GLU A 9 -11.60 0.05 5.08
N GLN A 10 -11.58 1.36 5.34
CA GLN A 10 -12.15 2.35 4.43
C GLN A 10 -11.40 2.39 3.09
N THR A 11 -10.06 2.27 3.09
CA THR A 11 -9.29 2.10 1.86
C THR A 11 -9.74 0.87 1.08
N CYS A 12 -9.90 -0.29 1.73
CA CYS A 12 -10.35 -1.52 1.07
C CYS A 12 -11.77 -1.39 0.50
N ASN A 13 -12.69 -0.79 1.24
CA ASN A 13 -14.06 -0.54 0.77
C ASN A 13 -14.06 0.41 -0.44
N PHE A 14 -13.26 1.48 -0.40
CA PHE A 14 -13.08 2.39 -1.54
C PHE A 14 -12.58 1.65 -2.80
N LEU A 15 -11.59 0.77 -2.64
CA LEU A 15 -11.07 -0.02 -3.75
C LEU A 15 -12.13 -0.96 -4.35
N GLN A 16 -12.90 -1.64 -3.50
CA GLN A 16 -14.00 -2.50 -3.95
C GLN A 16 -15.08 -1.71 -4.69
N ASP A 17 -15.42 -0.52 -4.21
CA ASP A 17 -16.40 0.35 -4.88
C ASP A 17 -15.88 0.90 -6.21
N CYS A 18 -14.58 1.18 -6.32
CA CYS A 18 -13.95 1.54 -7.60
C CYS A 18 -14.10 0.41 -8.64
N VAL A 19 -13.86 -0.84 -8.24
CA VAL A 19 -13.99 -2.01 -9.12
C VAL A 19 -15.43 -2.17 -9.62
N LYS A 20 -16.43 -2.04 -8.73
CA LYS A 20 -17.85 -2.10 -9.12
C LYS A 20 -18.22 -1.01 -10.12
N LYS A 21 -17.63 0.19 -9.97
CA LYS A 21 -17.96 1.36 -10.78
C LYS A 21 -17.20 1.43 -12.11
N TYR A 22 -15.97 0.90 -12.16
CA TYR A 22 -15.07 0.96 -13.31
C TYR A 22 -14.46 -0.42 -13.65
N PRO A 23 -15.28 -1.46 -13.90
CA PRO A 23 -14.82 -2.85 -13.97
C PRO A 23 -13.78 -3.11 -15.07
N ASP A 24 -13.81 -2.35 -16.18
CA ASP A 24 -12.85 -2.49 -17.29
C ASP A 24 -11.54 -1.72 -17.08
N LEU A 25 -11.48 -0.84 -16.07
CA LEU A 25 -10.38 0.10 -15.86
C LEU A 25 -9.55 -0.22 -14.61
N ILE A 26 -10.16 -0.85 -13.61
CA ILE A 26 -9.49 -1.24 -12.36
C ILE A 26 -9.88 -2.65 -11.92
N SER A 27 -8.87 -3.42 -11.52
CA SER A 27 -9.03 -4.67 -10.77
C SER A 27 -8.21 -4.59 -9.48
N ILE A 28 -8.55 -5.44 -8.51
CA ILE A 28 -7.83 -5.52 -7.25
C ILE A 28 -7.52 -6.97 -6.91
N GLU A 29 -6.38 -7.19 -6.28
CA GLU A 29 -5.97 -8.48 -5.75
C GLU A 29 -5.19 -8.31 -4.45
N SER A 30 -5.13 -9.39 -3.67
CA SER A 30 -4.24 -9.46 -2.51
C SER A 30 -2.89 -10.01 -2.98
N ILE A 31 -1.81 -9.25 -2.73
CA ILE A 31 -0.44 -9.68 -3.05
C ILE A 31 0.25 -10.37 -1.88
N GLY A 32 -0.48 -10.61 -0.79
CA GLY A 32 0.03 -11.27 0.40
C GLY A 32 -0.80 -10.95 1.63
N LYS A 33 -0.50 -11.64 2.72
CA LYS A 33 -1.09 -11.40 4.04
C LYS A 33 -0.05 -10.80 4.97
N THR A 34 -0.50 -9.89 5.82
CA THR A 34 0.30 -9.33 6.90
C THR A 34 0.44 -10.31 8.08
N TRP A 35 1.20 -9.93 9.11
CA TRP A 35 1.37 -10.74 10.33
C TRP A 35 0.06 -10.90 11.10
N GLU A 36 -0.80 -9.88 11.08
CA GLU A 36 -2.13 -9.91 11.70
C GLU A 36 -3.23 -10.33 10.68
N ASN A 37 -2.84 -11.00 9.59
CA ASN A 37 -3.72 -11.62 8.59
C ASN A 37 -4.62 -10.64 7.78
N ARG A 38 -4.18 -9.40 7.57
CA ARG A 38 -4.82 -8.47 6.63
C ARG A 38 -4.28 -8.70 5.22
N ASP A 39 -5.14 -8.56 4.22
CA ASP A 39 -4.68 -8.51 2.83
C ASP A 39 -3.82 -7.28 2.59
N ILE A 40 -2.80 -7.44 1.74
CA ILE A 40 -2.06 -6.32 1.17
C ILE A 40 -2.65 -6.08 -0.22
N MET A 41 -3.53 -5.09 -0.31
CA MET A 41 -4.29 -4.82 -1.54
C MET A 41 -3.46 -4.11 -2.60
N LEU A 42 -3.38 -4.72 -3.79
CA LEU A 42 -2.90 -4.12 -5.02
C LEU A 42 -4.10 -3.70 -5.88
N ALA A 43 -4.07 -2.47 -6.41
CA ALA A 43 -4.97 -1.98 -7.44
C ALA A 43 -4.23 -1.90 -8.78
N THR A 44 -4.74 -2.59 -9.79
CA THR A 44 -4.22 -2.57 -11.16
C THR A 44 -5.12 -1.67 -12.00
N ILE A 45 -4.54 -0.60 -12.56
CA ILE A 45 -5.30 0.40 -13.33
C ILE A 45 -4.72 0.49 -14.74
N SER A 46 -5.56 0.23 -15.74
CA SER A 46 -5.15 0.17 -17.14
C SER A 46 -6.36 0.31 -18.05
N LEU A 47 -6.22 0.94 -19.22
CA LEU A 47 -7.32 0.94 -20.20
C LEU A 47 -7.49 -0.49 -20.76
N ASN A 48 -8.60 -1.16 -20.40
CA ASN A 48 -8.77 -2.61 -20.50
C ASN A 48 -7.79 -3.36 -19.57
N VAL A 49 -8.27 -3.62 -18.36
CA VAL A 49 -7.50 -4.26 -17.29
C VAL A 49 -7.12 -5.72 -17.58
N GLU A 50 -7.86 -6.43 -18.44
CA GLU A 50 -7.51 -7.80 -18.84
C GLU A 50 -6.15 -7.85 -19.58
N ASN A 51 -5.86 -6.80 -20.36
CA ASN A 51 -4.62 -6.65 -21.11
C ASN A 51 -3.53 -5.89 -20.34
N ALA A 52 -3.74 -5.63 -19.04
CA ALA A 52 -2.81 -4.83 -18.23
C ALA A 52 -1.39 -5.40 -18.21
N HIS A 53 -1.26 -6.73 -18.19
CA HIS A 53 0.01 -7.45 -18.14
C HIS A 53 0.87 -7.32 -19.42
N LEU A 54 0.27 -6.86 -20.53
CA LEU A 54 0.97 -6.69 -21.82
C LEU A 54 1.64 -5.31 -21.98
N LYS A 55 1.41 -4.40 -21.04
CA LYS A 55 1.87 -3.01 -21.12
C LYS A 55 3.05 -2.75 -20.17
N PRO A 56 3.93 -1.78 -20.49
CA PRO A 56 4.89 -1.25 -19.53
C PRO A 56 4.21 -0.82 -18.23
N ALA A 57 4.89 -1.03 -17.11
CA ALA A 57 4.31 -0.91 -15.77
C ALA A 57 5.00 0.16 -14.93
N LEU A 58 4.20 0.86 -14.13
CA LEU A 58 4.67 1.67 -13.01
C LEU A 58 4.12 1.09 -11.71
N LEU A 59 5.00 0.83 -10.74
CA LEU A 59 4.62 0.48 -9.38
C LEU A 59 4.64 1.74 -8.49
N TYR A 60 3.54 1.97 -7.79
CA TYR A 60 3.41 3.01 -6.77
C TYR A 60 3.01 2.37 -5.45
N THR A 61 3.75 2.65 -4.38
CA THR A 61 3.45 2.11 -3.04
C THR A 61 3.31 3.24 -2.02
N GLY A 62 2.22 3.24 -1.25
CA GLY A 62 2.03 4.12 -0.11
C GLY A 62 2.33 3.43 1.22
N THR A 63 2.69 4.24 2.21
CA THR A 63 2.75 3.88 3.65
C THR A 63 3.45 2.54 3.92
N ILE A 64 4.73 2.47 3.58
CA ILE A 64 5.62 1.39 4.08
C ILE A 64 5.97 1.61 5.56
N HIS A 65 6.06 2.88 5.98
CA HIS A 65 6.19 3.28 7.38
C HIS A 65 4.83 3.68 7.93
N ALA A 66 4.43 3.02 9.01
CA ALA A 66 3.07 3.06 9.56
C ALA A 66 2.52 4.47 9.83
N ARG A 67 3.27 5.31 10.56
CA ARG A 67 2.90 6.69 10.92
C ARG A 67 2.79 7.69 9.76
N GLU A 68 3.24 7.32 8.55
CA GLU A 68 3.23 8.21 7.39
C GLU A 68 1.89 8.08 6.65
N TRP A 69 0.80 8.42 7.34
CA TRP A 69 -0.58 8.20 6.91
C TRP A 69 -0.93 8.84 5.57
N ILE A 70 -0.25 9.95 5.25
CA ILE A 70 -0.45 10.68 4.00
C ILE A 70 -0.11 9.82 2.77
N GLY A 71 0.75 8.80 2.90
CA GLY A 71 1.07 7.90 1.79
C GLY A 71 -0.17 7.14 1.28
N ASN A 72 -0.97 6.59 2.19
CA ASN A 72 -2.23 5.92 1.88
C ASN A 72 -3.25 6.90 1.26
N GLU A 73 -3.42 8.08 1.84
CA GLU A 73 -4.35 9.08 1.30
C GLU A 73 -3.95 9.54 -0.11
N LEU A 74 -2.66 9.79 -0.36
CA LEU A 74 -2.20 10.19 -1.68
C LEU A 74 -2.44 9.08 -2.71
N ALA A 75 -2.20 7.81 -2.35
CA ALA A 75 -2.51 6.69 -3.22
C ALA A 75 -4.01 6.61 -3.53
N VAL A 76 -4.88 6.69 -2.51
CA VAL A 76 -6.34 6.66 -2.68
C VAL A 76 -6.82 7.81 -3.57
N ASN A 77 -6.38 9.04 -3.29
CA ASN A 77 -6.74 10.20 -4.11
C ASN A 77 -6.18 10.09 -5.54
N PHE A 78 -5.01 9.51 -5.72
CA PHE A 78 -4.42 9.31 -7.04
C PHE A 78 -5.23 8.29 -7.86
N ILE A 79 -5.63 7.17 -7.24
CA ILE A 79 -6.55 6.20 -7.85
C ILE A 79 -7.85 6.91 -8.26
N GLU A 80 -8.47 7.64 -7.34
CA GLU A 80 -9.71 8.36 -7.62
C GLU A 80 -9.56 9.37 -8.78
N TYR A 81 -8.45 10.11 -8.80
CA TYR A 81 -8.14 11.07 -9.86
C TYR A 81 -8.04 10.36 -11.22
N LEU A 82 -7.31 9.25 -11.31
CA LEU A 82 -7.16 8.50 -12.56
C LEU A 82 -8.52 8.02 -13.08
N LEU A 83 -9.34 7.41 -12.21
CA LEU A 83 -10.65 6.87 -12.56
C LEU A 83 -11.68 7.94 -12.93
N LYS A 84 -11.65 9.11 -12.28
CA LYS A 84 -12.57 10.22 -12.59
C LYS A 84 -12.20 10.95 -13.88
N ASN A 85 -10.92 10.95 -14.25
CA ASN A 85 -10.41 11.81 -15.33
C ASN A 85 -9.93 11.05 -16.58
N TYR A 86 -10.00 9.71 -16.61
CA TYR A 86 -9.46 8.92 -17.73
C TYR A 86 -10.07 9.29 -19.10
N SER A 87 -11.34 9.70 -19.16
CA SER A 87 -12.03 10.02 -20.40
C SER A 87 -11.95 11.50 -20.79
N SER A 88 -11.78 12.40 -19.82
CA SER A 88 -11.80 13.85 -20.02
C SER A 88 -10.41 14.50 -20.06
N ASN A 89 -9.40 13.87 -19.44
CA ASN A 89 -8.03 14.36 -19.43
C ASN A 89 -7.16 13.57 -20.42
N PRO A 90 -6.70 14.19 -21.53
CA PRO A 90 -5.91 13.50 -22.56
C PRO A 90 -4.61 12.88 -22.04
N LYS A 91 -3.98 13.47 -21.02
CA LYS A 91 -2.74 12.93 -20.43
C LYS A 91 -3.02 11.66 -19.63
N VAL A 92 -4.11 11.64 -18.86
CA VAL A 92 -4.52 10.44 -18.10
C VAL A 92 -4.91 9.34 -19.09
N LEU A 93 -5.74 9.65 -20.09
CA LEU A 93 -6.11 8.71 -21.14
C LEU A 93 -4.88 8.09 -21.79
N GLN A 94 -3.97 8.93 -22.31
CA GLN A 94 -2.76 8.46 -22.97
C GLN A 94 -1.88 7.60 -22.05
N THR A 95 -1.80 7.96 -20.76
CA THR A 95 -1.04 7.19 -19.76
C THR A 95 -1.61 5.78 -19.61
N LEU A 96 -2.92 5.65 -19.41
CA LEU A 96 -3.60 4.36 -19.19
C LEU A 96 -3.75 3.53 -20.48
N THR A 97 -3.76 4.19 -21.64
CA THR A 97 -3.67 3.50 -22.94
C THR A 97 -2.33 2.79 -23.08
N LYS A 98 -1.23 3.47 -22.73
CA LYS A 98 0.14 2.99 -23.00
C LYS A 98 0.75 2.18 -21.85
N ASN A 99 0.29 2.38 -20.62
CA ASN A 99 0.91 1.81 -19.43
C ASN A 99 -0.13 1.19 -18.52
N THR A 100 0.35 0.33 -17.63
CA THR A 100 -0.39 -0.18 -16.47
C THR A 100 0.17 0.42 -15.20
N LEU A 101 -0.71 0.87 -14.32
CA LEU A 101 -0.34 1.38 -13.00
C LEU A 101 -0.71 0.35 -11.95
N TYR A 102 0.29 -0.18 -11.26
CA TYR A 102 0.13 -1.04 -10.09
C TYR A 102 0.28 -0.18 -8.85
N ILE A 103 -0.78 -0.04 -8.07
CA ILE A 103 -0.83 0.86 -6.91
C ILE A 103 -1.15 0.05 -5.66
N VAL A 104 -0.24 0.04 -4.69
CA VAL A 104 -0.47 -0.53 -3.36
C VAL A 104 -0.65 0.64 -2.38
N PRO A 105 -1.89 0.99 -1.97
CA PRO A 105 -2.10 2.18 -1.15
C PRO A 105 -1.41 2.12 0.21
N CYS A 106 -1.39 0.95 0.84
CA CYS A 106 -0.76 0.74 2.14
C CYS A 106 0.01 -0.57 2.13
N LEU A 107 1.34 -0.48 2.12
CA LEU A 107 2.22 -1.64 2.14
C LEU A 107 2.38 -2.23 3.55
N ASN A 108 2.01 -1.48 4.59
CA ASN A 108 2.07 -1.89 5.99
C ASN A 108 0.71 -1.75 6.71
N PRO A 109 -0.34 -2.52 6.34
CA PRO A 109 -1.67 -2.39 6.92
C PRO A 109 -1.72 -2.51 8.45
N ASP A 110 -1.02 -3.49 9.03
CA ASP A 110 -1.04 -3.71 10.48
C ASP A 110 -0.40 -2.55 11.23
N GLY A 111 0.77 -2.11 10.77
CA GLY A 111 1.45 -0.97 11.37
C GLY A 111 0.63 0.30 11.23
N PHE A 112 0.06 0.53 10.04
CA PHE A 112 -0.81 1.68 9.78
C PHE A 112 -1.99 1.73 10.76
N GLU A 113 -2.75 0.65 10.89
CA GLU A 113 -3.87 0.60 11.84
C GLU A 113 -3.43 0.78 13.28
N TYR A 114 -2.34 0.10 13.69
CA TYR A 114 -1.79 0.26 15.03
C TYR A 114 -1.38 1.72 15.30
N SER A 115 -0.78 2.38 14.32
CA SER A 115 -0.41 3.79 14.48
C SER A 115 -1.62 4.70 14.61
N ARG A 116 -2.69 4.41 13.87
CA ARG A 116 -3.94 5.19 13.87
C ARG A 116 -4.75 5.04 15.15
N SER A 117 -4.71 3.85 15.76
CA SER A 117 -5.60 3.47 16.87
C SER A 117 -4.92 3.37 18.23
N HIS A 118 -3.61 3.13 18.29
CA HIS A 118 -2.89 2.86 19.54
C HIS A 118 -1.70 3.80 19.76
N PHE A 119 -0.79 3.94 18.77
CA PHE A 119 0.42 4.76 18.93
C PHE A 119 0.83 5.46 17.64
N SER A 120 0.50 6.74 17.52
CA SER A 120 0.68 7.56 16.31
C SER A 120 2.10 7.62 15.75
N PHE A 121 3.13 7.39 16.57
CA PHE A 121 4.52 7.38 16.11
C PHE A 121 5.06 5.99 15.75
N TRP A 122 4.22 4.95 15.76
CA TRP A 122 4.61 3.62 15.33
C TRP A 122 5.07 3.63 13.87
N ARG A 123 6.21 2.99 13.59
CA ARG A 123 6.87 3.02 12.27
C ARG A 123 6.89 1.67 11.57
N LYS A 124 7.16 0.61 12.33
CA LYS A 124 7.47 -0.74 11.84
C LYS A 124 6.22 -1.50 11.41
N ASN A 125 6.36 -2.73 10.91
CA ASN A 125 5.24 -3.67 10.85
C ASN A 125 4.85 -4.16 12.26
N ARG A 126 3.96 -5.17 12.36
CA ARG A 126 3.46 -5.72 13.64
C ARG A 126 3.89 -7.15 13.93
N ARG A 127 4.98 -7.62 13.31
CA ARG A 127 5.58 -8.93 13.63
C ARG A 127 5.85 -9.05 15.13
N ASP A 128 5.45 -10.15 15.75
CA ASP A 128 5.93 -10.52 17.09
C ASP A 128 7.37 -11.06 16.97
N ASN A 129 8.32 -10.46 17.69
CA ASN A 129 9.71 -10.90 17.67
C ASN A 129 10.01 -12.01 18.70
N GLY A 130 9.05 -12.38 19.56
CA GLY A 130 9.21 -13.43 20.57
C GLY A 130 9.93 -13.00 21.85
N ASP A 131 10.31 -11.73 21.96
CA ASP A 131 11.03 -11.13 23.09
C ASP A 131 10.26 -9.98 23.77
N GLY A 132 8.97 -9.86 23.46
CA GLY A 132 8.10 -8.77 23.91
C GLY A 132 8.22 -7.49 23.07
N THR A 133 9.14 -7.42 22.12
CA THR A 133 9.17 -6.35 21.13
C THR A 133 8.37 -6.72 19.89
N PHE A 134 7.90 -5.70 19.18
CA PHE A 134 7.16 -5.88 17.93
C PHE A 134 7.82 -5.13 16.79
N GLY A 135 7.74 -5.71 15.60
CA GLY A 135 7.91 -5.06 14.33
C GLY A 135 9.33 -5.07 13.78
N VAL A 136 9.41 -5.05 12.46
CA VAL A 136 10.59 -4.83 11.62
C VAL A 136 10.38 -3.56 10.80
N ASP A 137 11.44 -2.76 10.61
CA ASP A 137 11.42 -1.66 9.64
C ASP A 137 11.46 -2.26 8.23
N LEU A 138 10.31 -2.27 7.56
CA LEU A 138 10.16 -2.86 6.23
C LEU A 138 11.14 -2.24 5.21
N ASN A 139 11.51 -0.95 5.36
CA ASN A 139 12.46 -0.29 4.47
C ASN A 139 13.94 -0.48 4.91
N ARG A 140 14.20 -1.45 5.79
CA ARG A 140 15.53 -1.96 6.15
C ARG A 140 15.64 -3.47 5.98
N ASN A 141 14.57 -4.12 5.50
CA ASN A 141 14.46 -5.57 5.39
C ASN A 141 14.59 -6.07 3.94
N PHE A 142 14.80 -5.16 2.98
CA PHE A 142 15.17 -5.52 1.61
C PHE A 142 16.56 -6.17 1.57
N SER A 143 16.76 -7.13 0.66
CA SER A 143 18.05 -7.81 0.46
C SER A 143 19.18 -6.85 0.06
N VAL A 144 18.83 -5.77 -0.65
CA VAL A 144 19.77 -4.70 -1.00
C VAL A 144 19.95 -3.77 0.19
N GLY A 145 21.21 -3.65 0.65
CA GLY A 145 21.53 -2.79 1.79
C GLY A 145 21.11 -3.37 3.14
N TYR A 146 20.81 -4.68 3.21
CA TYR A 146 20.51 -5.35 4.46
C TYR A 146 21.71 -5.29 5.42
N GLY A 147 21.47 -4.81 6.63
CA GLY A 147 22.43 -4.82 7.73
C GLY A 147 21.83 -5.56 8.91
N LYS A 148 22.44 -6.69 9.31
CA LYS A 148 21.96 -7.47 10.45
C LYS A 148 21.99 -6.62 11.73
N SER A 149 20.86 -6.58 12.43
CA SER A 149 20.74 -5.95 13.74
C SER A 149 20.22 -6.98 14.74
N SER A 150 20.70 -6.94 15.99
CA SER A 150 20.16 -7.74 17.10
C SER A 150 19.24 -6.92 18.02
N ASN A 151 19.16 -5.60 17.81
CA ASN A 151 18.31 -4.72 18.61
C ASN A 151 16.89 -4.67 18.03
N THR A 152 16.05 -5.61 18.45
CA THR A 152 14.65 -5.76 18.05
C THR A 152 13.76 -4.57 18.45
N ALA A 153 14.13 -3.86 19.53
CA ALA A 153 13.45 -2.65 20.00
C ALA A 153 13.72 -1.41 19.12
N SER A 154 14.76 -1.44 18.27
CA SER A 154 15.10 -0.32 17.39
C SER A 154 13.99 -0.01 16.38
N ASN A 155 13.77 1.29 16.12
CA ASN A 155 12.87 1.77 15.06
C ASN A 155 13.37 1.46 13.65
N VAL A 156 14.65 1.10 13.52
CA VAL A 156 15.29 0.70 12.25
C VAL A 156 15.76 -0.76 12.31
N TYR A 157 15.16 -1.58 13.16
CA TYR A 157 15.44 -3.01 13.22
C TYR A 157 15.14 -3.65 11.86
N SER A 158 16.16 -4.23 11.24
CA SER A 158 16.16 -4.77 9.87
C SER A 158 15.53 -6.15 9.75
N GLY A 159 15.17 -6.80 10.87
CA GLY A 159 14.65 -8.16 10.88
C GLY A 159 15.74 -9.23 10.97
N PRO A 160 15.36 -10.49 11.22
CA PRO A 160 16.30 -11.60 11.43
C PRO A 160 17.09 -11.98 10.16
N GLU A 161 16.47 -11.78 8.99
CA GLU A 161 17.02 -12.05 7.66
C GLU A 161 16.36 -11.09 6.64
N PRO A 162 17.01 -10.78 5.50
CA PRO A 162 16.34 -10.07 4.42
C PRO A 162 15.27 -10.97 3.80
N PHE A 163 14.16 -10.38 3.37
CA PHE A 163 12.99 -11.04 2.75
C PHE A 163 12.90 -12.57 2.80
#